data_AF-A0A1C3W9U0-F1
#
_entry.id   AF-A0A1C3W9U0-F1
#
_cell.length_a   1.000
_cell.length_b   1.000
_cell.length_c   1.000
_cell.angle_alpha   90.00
_cell.angle_beta   90.00
_cell.angle_gamma   90.00
#
_symmetry.space_group_name_H-M   'P 1'
#
loop_
_entity.id
_entity.type
_entity.pdbx_description
1 polymer ?
#
loop_
_entity_poly.entity_id
_entity_poly.type
_entity_poly.pdbx_seq_one_letter_code
_entity_poly.pdbx_strand_id
1 'polypeptide(L)'
;MKIGARDDFENDYMGKFRALAAPHGLFVEYERDRAGRDIGLQLTRTNQAGDGKIVTPALIWFQMKGIMAATLALADYQKSEEVVLDLEVAHLRFWYLNIQPTYLAVYVESADQFLAIDLQKWVKRHYGEEILRLDQKTVRVKIDKSNVLDGHFFRIVLDRNLVPVLRGTLRQEDDTGIARFLRDSSVVQWLHNCREEGRDARLMVVKWMSKMRTEVYFQSKAPEGEWESFRTHWQFSMGGLSSTFPYLAFTPALEAMPVRWSETDEDFGGIPFQVWHESFSVTDTSTGDELDDEEFDGECLLDLGNERYSYGDMGGGEMIEHRLAIDLNETGERWAATLQVLVEAEVMSVETEPHMISVAPWHARDV
;
A
#
# COMPACT_ATOMS: atom_id res chain seq x y z
N MET A 1 -43.16 -15.86 23.60
CA MET A 1 -42.45 -15.00 22.63
C MET A 1 -41.93 -15.92 21.53
N LYS A 2 -42.34 -15.72 20.27
CA LYS A 2 -41.81 -16.47 19.13
C LYS A 2 -40.61 -15.68 18.58
N ILE A 3 -39.49 -16.36 18.39
CA ILE A 3 -38.40 -15.83 17.56
C ILE A 3 -38.90 -15.91 16.11
N GLY A 4 -38.87 -14.79 15.38
CA GLY A 4 -39.32 -14.76 14.00
C GLY A 4 -38.24 -15.32 13.06
N ALA A 5 -38.63 -15.79 11.87
CA ALA A 5 -37.67 -16.30 10.87
C ALA A 5 -36.60 -15.26 10.46
N ARG A 6 -36.85 -13.96 10.66
CA ARG A 6 -35.85 -12.90 10.47
C ARG A 6 -34.84 -12.84 11.60
N ASP A 7 -35.28 -13.03 12.83
CA ASP A 7 -34.41 -13.03 14.01
C ASP A 7 -33.52 -14.29 14.00
N ASP A 8 -34.06 -15.45 13.59
CA ASP A 8 -33.29 -16.68 13.41
C ASP A 8 -32.21 -16.50 12.32
N PHE A 9 -32.58 -15.95 11.17
CA PHE A 9 -31.65 -15.65 10.08
C PHE A 9 -30.54 -14.68 10.51
N GLU A 10 -30.90 -13.65 11.27
CA GLU A 10 -29.95 -12.70 11.82
C GLU A 10 -28.97 -13.35 12.80
N ASN A 11 -29.46 -14.16 13.73
CA ASN A 11 -28.61 -14.92 14.64
C ASN A 11 -27.64 -15.84 13.89
N ASP A 12 -28.11 -16.52 12.84
CA ASP A 12 -27.30 -17.44 12.04
C ASP A 12 -26.13 -16.73 11.35
N TYR A 13 -26.40 -15.64 10.61
CA TYR A 13 -25.32 -14.93 9.93
C TYR A 13 -24.41 -14.20 10.93
N MET A 14 -24.93 -13.72 12.06
CA MET A 14 -24.10 -13.12 13.11
C MET A 14 -23.11 -14.14 13.70
N GLY A 15 -23.54 -15.39 13.87
CA GLY A 15 -22.65 -16.50 14.24
C GLY A 15 -21.54 -16.73 13.21
N LYS A 16 -21.89 -16.75 11.91
CA LYS A 16 -20.91 -16.89 10.82
C LYS A 16 -19.91 -15.73 10.78
N PHE A 17 -20.38 -14.50 10.95
CA PHE A 17 -19.53 -13.32 11.01
C PHE A 17 -18.54 -13.42 12.18
N ARG A 18 -19.00 -13.80 13.38
CA ARG A 18 -18.12 -13.96 14.54
C ARG A 18 -17.05 -15.03 14.31
N ALA A 19 -17.40 -16.16 13.70
CA ALA A 19 -16.43 -17.19 13.37
C ALA A 19 -15.38 -16.70 12.36
N LEU A 20 -15.81 -15.93 11.35
CA LEU A 20 -14.94 -15.32 10.35
C LEU A 20 -14.01 -14.24 10.93
N ALA A 21 -14.51 -13.41 11.85
CA ALA A 21 -13.79 -12.26 12.40
C ALA A 21 -12.93 -12.59 13.64
N ALA A 22 -13.22 -13.67 14.37
CA ALA A 22 -12.49 -14.06 15.58
C ALA A 22 -10.97 -14.23 15.39
N PRO A 23 -10.46 -14.70 14.23
CA PRO A 23 -9.04 -14.72 13.96
C PRO A 23 -8.39 -13.32 13.87
N HIS A 24 -9.17 -12.26 13.69
CA HIS A 24 -8.66 -10.93 13.34
C HIS A 24 -8.84 -9.87 14.44
N GLY A 25 -9.56 -10.16 15.52
CA GLY A 25 -9.71 -9.20 16.61
C GLY A 25 -10.52 -9.67 17.81
N LEU A 26 -10.71 -8.75 18.76
CA LEU A 26 -11.54 -8.92 19.95
C LEU A 26 -12.87 -8.20 19.75
N PHE A 27 -13.99 -8.87 20.02
CA PHE A 27 -15.31 -8.28 19.85
C PHE A 27 -15.61 -7.23 20.92
N VAL A 28 -16.21 -6.14 20.49
CA VAL A 28 -16.69 -5.03 21.33
C VAL A 28 -18.17 -4.85 21.04
N GLU A 29 -19.00 -4.78 22.07
CA GLU A 29 -20.45 -4.68 21.93
C GLU A 29 -20.97 -3.52 22.76
N TYR A 30 -22.05 -2.89 22.29
CA TYR A 30 -22.82 -1.99 23.13
C TYR A 30 -23.70 -2.79 24.08
N GLU A 31 -23.72 -2.41 25.35
CA GLU A 31 -24.73 -2.93 26.29
C GLU A 31 -26.15 -2.56 25.81
N ARG A 32 -26.28 -1.41 25.13
CA ARG A 32 -27.50 -0.95 24.46
C ARG A 32 -27.14 -0.25 23.17
N ASP A 33 -27.43 -0.87 22.03
CA ASP A 33 -27.17 -0.23 20.74
C ASP A 33 -28.16 0.93 20.50
N ARG A 34 -27.60 2.13 20.44
CA ARG A 34 -28.28 3.36 19.98
C ARG A 34 -27.55 4.02 18.83
N ALA A 35 -26.39 3.47 18.45
CA ALA A 35 -25.51 4.02 17.43
C ALA A 35 -25.81 3.44 16.05
N GLY A 36 -26.67 2.41 15.97
CA GLY A 36 -26.91 1.67 14.74
C GLY A 36 -25.62 1.03 14.28
N ARG A 37 -25.03 0.24 15.17
CA ARG A 37 -23.73 -0.42 14.98
C ARG A 37 -23.81 -1.73 15.73
N ASP A 38 -23.93 -2.81 14.98
CA ASP A 38 -24.27 -4.10 15.56
C ASP A 38 -23.10 -4.71 16.33
N ILE A 39 -21.86 -4.56 15.82
CA ILE A 39 -20.68 -5.17 16.44
C ILE A 39 -19.40 -4.39 16.16
N GLY A 40 -18.58 -4.21 17.19
CA GLY A 40 -17.24 -3.65 17.13
C GLY A 40 -16.18 -4.75 17.11
N LEU A 41 -15.03 -4.46 16.52
CA LEU A 41 -13.88 -5.35 16.48
C LEU A 41 -12.61 -4.54 16.75
N GLN A 42 -11.97 -4.82 17.88
CA GLN A 42 -10.63 -4.34 18.16
C GLN A 42 -9.64 -5.24 17.42
N LEU A 43 -9.01 -4.72 16.37
CA LEU A 43 -8.18 -5.54 15.48
C LEU A 43 -6.90 -5.99 16.18
N THR A 44 -6.48 -7.20 15.86
CA THR A 44 -5.27 -7.82 16.39
C THR A 44 -4.30 -8.18 15.28
N ARG A 45 -3.01 -8.27 15.63
CA ARG A 45 -1.96 -8.79 14.76
C ARG A 45 -1.23 -9.94 15.45
N THR A 46 -0.74 -10.90 14.68
CA THR A 46 0.11 -11.97 15.22
C THR A 46 1.42 -11.37 15.76
N ASN A 47 1.84 -11.82 16.94
CA ASN A 47 3.13 -11.47 17.51
C ASN A 47 4.27 -12.04 16.64
N GLN A 48 5.42 -11.36 16.56
CA GLN A 48 6.60 -11.84 15.84
C GLN A 48 7.10 -13.19 16.36
N ALA A 49 6.97 -13.45 17.66
CA ALA A 49 7.36 -14.73 18.26
C ALA A 49 6.37 -15.89 17.96
N GLY A 50 5.25 -15.60 17.28
CA GLY A 50 4.22 -16.60 16.94
C GLY A 50 3.45 -17.18 18.14
N ASP A 51 3.67 -16.66 19.34
CA ASP A 51 3.13 -17.16 20.61
C ASP A 51 1.83 -16.47 21.06
N GLY A 52 1.30 -15.56 20.26
CA GLY A 52 0.12 -14.81 20.62
C GLY A 52 -0.32 -13.76 19.61
N LYS A 53 -1.31 -12.96 20.04
CA LYS A 53 -1.85 -11.84 19.28
C LYS A 53 -1.73 -10.56 20.09
N ILE A 54 -1.31 -9.51 19.40
CA ILE A 54 -1.20 -8.15 19.90
C ILE A 54 -2.49 -7.41 19.58
N VAL A 55 -3.07 -6.73 20.57
CA VAL A 55 -4.23 -5.85 20.38
C VAL A 55 -3.75 -4.52 19.83
N THR A 56 -4.17 -4.18 18.61
CA THR A 56 -3.76 -2.92 17.97
C THR A 56 -4.68 -1.78 18.41
N PRO A 57 -4.29 -0.50 18.24
CA PRO A 57 -5.18 0.65 18.50
C PRO A 57 -6.39 0.75 17.56
N ALA A 58 -6.44 -0.04 16.47
CA ALA A 58 -7.49 0.06 15.46
C ALA A 58 -8.80 -0.61 15.92
N LEU A 59 -9.76 0.22 16.35
CA LEU A 59 -11.14 -0.19 16.64
C LEU A 59 -12.06 0.16 15.46
N ILE A 60 -12.69 -0.86 14.89
CA ILE A 60 -13.64 -0.70 13.79
C ILE A 60 -15.04 -1.16 14.21
N TRP A 61 -16.08 -0.61 13.57
CA TRP A 61 -17.46 -1.03 13.77
C TRP A 61 -18.07 -1.58 12.49
N PHE A 62 -18.98 -2.54 12.64
CA PHE A 62 -19.76 -3.09 11.56
C PHE A 62 -21.25 -2.79 11.79
N GLN A 63 -21.88 -2.25 10.75
CA GLN A 63 -23.31 -2.40 10.56
C GLN A 63 -23.54 -3.62 9.68
N MET A 64 -24.23 -4.60 10.23
CA MET A 64 -24.59 -5.85 9.61
C MET A 64 -25.95 -5.73 8.91
N LYS A 65 -26.05 -6.36 7.75
CA LYS A 65 -27.30 -6.60 7.03
C LYS A 65 -27.28 -8.01 6.45
N GLY A 66 -28.45 -8.63 6.36
CA GLY A 66 -28.61 -9.92 5.70
C GLY A 66 -29.63 -9.83 4.56
N ILE A 67 -29.32 -10.47 3.44
CA ILE A 67 -30.23 -10.67 2.32
C ILE A 67 -30.57 -12.15 2.25
N MET A 68 -31.83 -12.47 2.52
CA MET A 68 -32.34 -13.83 2.45
C MET A 68 -32.38 -14.33 1.00
N ALA A 69 -32.23 -15.64 0.81
CA ALA A 69 -32.25 -16.32 -0.48
C ALA A 69 -33.61 -16.17 -1.19
N ALA A 70 -34.69 -15.97 -0.41
CA ALA A 70 -36.01 -15.64 -0.94
C ALA A 70 -36.09 -14.24 -1.58
N THR A 71 -35.21 -13.32 -1.18
CA THR A 71 -35.15 -11.94 -1.71
C THR A 71 -34.20 -11.84 -2.90
N LEU A 72 -33.08 -12.56 -2.86
CA LEU A 72 -32.08 -12.57 -3.93
C LEU A 72 -31.67 -14.01 -4.23
N ALA A 73 -32.21 -14.55 -5.33
CA ALA A 73 -31.88 -15.89 -5.78
C ALA A 73 -30.41 -15.98 -6.26
N LEU A 74 -29.80 -17.16 -6.11
CA LEU A 74 -28.39 -17.38 -6.48
C LEU A 74 -28.11 -17.05 -7.95
N ALA A 75 -29.03 -17.38 -8.86
CA ALA A 75 -28.87 -17.11 -10.29
C ALA A 75 -28.85 -15.60 -10.60
N ASP A 76 -29.65 -14.80 -9.89
CA ASP A 76 -29.70 -13.35 -10.05
C ASP A 76 -28.50 -12.70 -9.37
N TYR A 77 -28.10 -13.20 -8.20
CA TYR A 77 -26.84 -12.82 -7.58
C TYR A 77 -25.72 -13.02 -8.57
N GLN A 78 -25.51 -14.23 -9.12
CA GLN A 78 -24.43 -14.55 -10.06
C GLN A 78 -24.35 -13.63 -11.28
N LYS A 79 -25.49 -13.19 -11.83
CA LYS A 79 -25.54 -12.28 -12.99
C LYS A 79 -25.23 -10.82 -12.67
N SER A 80 -25.45 -10.38 -11.44
CA SER A 80 -25.17 -9.00 -11.03
C SER A 80 -23.68 -8.78 -10.78
N GLU A 81 -23.16 -7.57 -10.93
CA GLU A 81 -21.83 -7.19 -10.43
C GLU A 81 -21.90 -6.64 -9.00
N GLU A 82 -23.08 -6.13 -8.62
CA GLU A 82 -23.29 -5.40 -7.36
C GLU A 82 -24.45 -5.97 -6.54
N VAL A 83 -24.38 -5.80 -5.24
CA VAL A 83 -25.50 -5.96 -4.30
C VAL A 83 -25.99 -4.58 -3.90
N VAL A 84 -27.30 -4.36 -3.94
CA VAL A 84 -27.92 -3.05 -3.68
C VAL A 84 -28.79 -3.10 -2.44
N LEU A 85 -28.64 -2.11 -1.57
CA LEU A 85 -29.42 -1.94 -0.34
C LEU A 85 -29.90 -0.50 -0.20
N ASP A 86 -31.10 -0.31 0.34
CA ASP A 86 -31.57 1.01 0.76
C ASP A 86 -31.16 1.27 2.21
N LEU A 87 -30.39 2.33 2.43
CA LEU A 87 -29.99 2.78 3.76
C LEU A 87 -30.57 4.16 4.08
N GLU A 88 -30.95 4.36 5.34
CA GLU A 88 -31.46 5.66 5.80
C GLU A 88 -30.36 6.71 5.81
N VAL A 89 -30.66 7.87 5.24
CA VAL A 89 -29.72 9.01 5.16
C VAL A 89 -29.30 9.48 6.55
N ALA A 90 -30.19 9.41 7.54
CA ALA A 90 -29.88 9.74 8.93
C ALA A 90 -28.73 8.89 9.50
N HIS A 91 -28.74 7.58 9.24
CA HIS A 91 -27.67 6.68 9.68
C HIS A 91 -26.36 6.95 8.92
N LEU A 92 -26.44 7.16 7.61
CA LEU A 92 -25.24 7.47 6.82
C LEU A 92 -24.56 8.76 7.28
N ARG A 93 -25.33 9.81 7.63
CA ARG A 93 -24.79 11.04 8.23
C ARG A 93 -24.06 10.76 9.53
N PHE A 94 -24.70 9.99 10.41
CA PHE A 94 -24.13 9.65 11.71
C PHE A 94 -22.82 8.87 11.54
N TRP A 95 -22.80 7.83 10.70
CA TRP A 95 -21.60 7.02 10.47
C TRP A 95 -20.49 7.78 9.74
N TYR A 96 -20.84 8.66 8.80
CA TYR A 96 -19.87 9.51 8.08
C TYR A 96 -19.10 10.45 9.02
N LEU A 97 -19.75 10.97 10.06
CA LEU A 97 -19.16 11.90 11.02
C LEU A 97 -18.47 11.21 12.21
N ASN A 98 -18.55 9.88 12.32
CA ASN A 98 -18.00 9.18 13.46
C ASN A 98 -16.47 9.09 13.40
N ILE A 99 -15.84 9.16 14.57
CA ILE A 99 -14.37 9.06 14.72
C ILE A 99 -13.88 7.66 14.34
N GLN A 100 -14.56 6.62 14.84
CA GLN A 100 -14.23 5.23 14.51
C GLN A 100 -14.92 4.84 13.20
N PRO A 101 -14.19 4.18 12.29
CA PRO A 101 -14.70 3.77 10.98
C PRO A 101 -15.90 2.82 11.15
N THR A 102 -16.85 2.91 10.23
CA THR A 102 -18.00 2.00 10.18
C THR A 102 -18.04 1.32 8.83
N TYR A 103 -18.02 0.00 8.85
CA TYR A 103 -18.13 -0.85 7.67
C TYR A 103 -19.55 -1.38 7.56
N LEU A 104 -20.10 -1.39 6.35
CA LEU A 104 -21.35 -2.09 6.06
C LEU A 104 -20.99 -3.51 5.64
N ALA A 105 -21.31 -4.51 6.46
CA ALA A 105 -21.14 -5.92 6.13
C ALA A 105 -22.49 -6.54 5.77
N VAL A 106 -22.57 -7.14 4.59
CA VAL A 106 -23.79 -7.70 4.02
C VAL A 106 -23.60 -9.18 3.78
N TYR A 107 -24.39 -9.98 4.47
CA TYR A 107 -24.50 -11.41 4.24
C TYR A 107 -25.51 -11.69 3.12
N VAL A 108 -25.10 -12.41 2.09
CA VAL A 108 -25.96 -12.88 1.00
C VAL A 108 -26.21 -14.37 1.19
N GLU A 109 -27.39 -14.74 1.66
CA GLU A 109 -27.72 -16.12 2.05
C GLU A 109 -27.61 -17.10 0.88
N SER A 110 -28.07 -16.70 -0.31
CA SER A 110 -28.09 -17.57 -1.49
C SER A 110 -26.70 -17.97 -1.98
N ALA A 111 -25.67 -17.19 -1.64
CA ALA A 111 -24.27 -17.44 -1.98
C ALA A 111 -23.39 -17.81 -0.77
N ASP A 112 -23.96 -17.81 0.43
CA ASP A 112 -23.26 -17.97 1.71
C ASP A 112 -21.98 -17.10 1.81
N GLN A 113 -22.11 -15.81 1.50
CA GLN A 113 -20.97 -14.91 1.36
C GLN A 113 -21.21 -13.58 2.05
N PHE A 114 -20.17 -13.05 2.69
CA PHE A 114 -20.15 -11.68 3.19
C PHE A 114 -19.45 -10.74 2.21
N LEU A 115 -20.06 -9.58 2.00
CA LEU A 115 -19.46 -8.43 1.31
C LEU A 115 -19.33 -7.28 2.29
N ALA A 116 -18.27 -6.46 2.20
CA ALA A 116 -18.10 -5.34 3.11
C ALA A 116 -17.47 -4.10 2.45
N ILE A 117 -17.98 -2.92 2.79
CA ILE A 117 -17.46 -1.63 2.32
C ILE A 117 -17.26 -0.65 3.47
N ASP A 118 -16.29 0.25 3.34
CA ASP A 118 -16.13 1.41 4.22
C ASP A 118 -17.24 2.44 3.91
N LEU A 119 -18.18 2.61 4.84
CA LEU A 119 -19.30 3.55 4.65
C LEU A 119 -18.84 5.01 4.62
N GLN A 120 -17.81 5.38 5.38
CA GLN A 120 -17.33 6.76 5.41
C GLN A 120 -16.70 7.11 4.06
N LYS A 121 -15.86 6.23 3.54
CA LYS A 121 -15.25 6.40 2.21
C LYS A 121 -16.30 6.38 1.10
N TRP A 122 -17.28 5.46 1.18
CA TRP A 122 -18.37 5.40 0.21
C TRP A 122 -19.20 6.69 0.20
N VAL A 123 -19.60 7.20 1.38
CA VAL A 123 -20.34 8.48 1.50
C VAL A 123 -19.49 9.64 0.98
N LYS A 124 -18.20 9.70 1.35
CA LYS A 124 -17.27 10.74 0.88
C LYS A 124 -17.19 10.79 -0.65
N ARG A 125 -17.11 9.63 -1.30
CA ARG A 125 -17.00 9.51 -2.76
C ARG A 125 -18.28 9.91 -3.50
N HIS A 126 -19.44 9.56 -2.96
CA HIS A 126 -20.73 9.74 -3.66
C HIS A 126 -21.41 11.07 -3.34
N TYR A 127 -21.23 11.59 -2.12
CA TYR A 127 -21.93 12.78 -1.64
C TYR A 127 -21.00 13.81 -0.99
N GLY A 128 -19.86 13.37 -0.43
CA GLY A 128 -18.99 14.27 0.34
C GLY A 128 -19.74 14.93 1.50
N GLU A 129 -19.59 16.25 1.63
CA GLU A 129 -20.31 17.03 2.65
C GLU A 129 -21.81 17.20 2.35
N GLU A 130 -22.25 16.98 1.11
CA GLU A 130 -23.65 17.16 0.71
C GLU A 130 -24.59 16.17 1.40
N ILE A 131 -24.07 15.04 1.89
CA ILE A 131 -24.83 14.06 2.68
C ILE A 131 -25.55 14.71 3.86
N LEU A 132 -24.97 15.77 4.45
CA LEU A 132 -25.53 16.50 5.59
C LEU A 132 -26.77 17.32 5.24
N ARG A 133 -27.04 17.54 3.95
CA ARG A 133 -28.12 18.39 3.44
C ARG A 133 -29.19 17.65 2.64
N LEU A 134 -29.00 16.36 2.34
CA LEU A 134 -29.98 15.58 1.56
C LEU A 134 -31.36 15.47 2.23
N ASP A 135 -32.43 15.82 1.53
CA ASP A 135 -33.79 15.76 2.11
C ASP A 135 -34.46 14.37 2.01
N GLN A 136 -33.89 13.48 1.21
CA GLN A 136 -34.43 12.13 1.01
C GLN A 136 -34.24 11.23 2.24
N LYS A 137 -35.22 10.33 2.48
CA LYS A 137 -35.18 9.40 3.62
C LYS A 137 -34.10 8.33 3.45
N THR A 138 -33.98 7.76 2.26
CA THR A 138 -33.08 6.64 1.95
C THR A 138 -32.25 6.89 0.71
N VAL A 139 -31.11 6.20 0.63
CA VAL A 139 -30.27 6.12 -0.57
C VAL A 139 -29.95 4.69 -0.90
N ARG A 140 -29.80 4.41 -2.20
CA ARG A 140 -29.30 3.13 -2.69
C ARG A 140 -27.79 3.06 -2.55
N VAL A 141 -27.34 2.18 -1.67
CA VAL A 141 -25.93 1.83 -1.50
C VAL A 141 -25.64 0.59 -2.33
N LYS A 142 -24.64 0.70 -3.20
CA LYS A 142 -24.19 -0.35 -4.12
C LYS A 142 -22.87 -0.91 -3.61
N ILE A 143 -22.79 -2.24 -3.55
CA ILE A 143 -21.64 -2.97 -3.03
C ILE A 143 -21.15 -3.91 -4.13
N ASP A 144 -19.94 -3.65 -4.63
CA ASP A 144 -19.30 -4.55 -5.59
C ASP A 144 -18.99 -5.91 -4.94
N LYS A 145 -19.28 -6.99 -5.67
CA LYS A 145 -18.98 -8.36 -5.24
C LYS A 145 -17.49 -8.63 -5.03
N SER A 146 -16.60 -7.84 -5.62
CA SER A 146 -15.16 -7.92 -5.38
C SER A 146 -14.78 -7.61 -3.93
N ASN A 147 -15.65 -6.93 -3.19
CA ASN A 147 -15.43 -6.54 -1.79
C ASN A 147 -15.84 -7.65 -0.82
N VAL A 148 -15.31 -8.85 -1.04
CA VAL A 148 -15.53 -9.99 -0.15
C VAL A 148 -14.94 -9.70 1.23
N LEU A 149 -15.72 -9.95 2.28
CA LEU A 149 -15.24 -9.92 3.66
C LEU A 149 -14.46 -11.21 3.90
N ASP A 150 -13.14 -11.14 3.76
CA ASP A 150 -12.19 -12.25 3.90
C ASP A 150 -11.00 -11.83 4.79
N GLY A 151 -10.05 -12.73 5.03
CA GLY A 151 -8.83 -12.38 5.79
C GLY A 151 -8.04 -11.23 5.17
N HIS A 152 -8.11 -11.07 3.84
CA HIS A 152 -7.48 -9.98 3.13
C HIS A 152 -8.14 -8.63 3.42
N PHE A 153 -9.48 -8.58 3.54
CA PHE A 153 -10.22 -7.41 4.00
C PHE A 153 -9.72 -6.96 5.37
N PHE A 154 -9.64 -7.86 6.36
CA PHE A 154 -9.21 -7.49 7.72
C PHE A 154 -7.78 -6.96 7.76
N ARG A 155 -6.88 -7.52 6.95
CA ARG A 155 -5.51 -6.99 6.80
C ARG A 155 -5.52 -5.56 6.27
N ILE A 156 -6.25 -5.30 5.18
CA ILE A 156 -6.34 -3.95 4.61
C ILE A 156 -6.95 -2.96 5.60
N VAL A 157 -8.02 -3.36 6.28
CA VAL A 157 -8.73 -2.49 7.22
C VAL A 157 -7.86 -2.18 8.45
N LEU A 158 -7.07 -3.14 8.94
CA LEU A 158 -6.09 -2.90 9.99
C LEU A 158 -5.08 -1.84 9.56
N ASP A 159 -4.43 -2.05 8.42
CA ASP A 159 -3.42 -1.13 7.90
C ASP A 159 -4.00 0.28 7.72
N ARG A 160 -5.18 0.39 7.09
CA ARG A 160 -5.82 1.68 6.81
C ARG A 160 -6.28 2.46 8.03
N ASN A 161 -6.57 1.81 9.14
CA ASN A 161 -7.01 2.47 10.37
C ASN A 161 -5.86 2.71 11.34
N LEU A 162 -4.81 1.89 11.28
CA LEU A 162 -3.59 2.12 12.04
C LEU A 162 -2.76 3.28 11.44
N VAL A 163 -2.63 3.33 10.10
CA VAL A 163 -1.82 4.34 9.39
C VAL A 163 -2.19 5.79 9.78
N PRO A 164 -3.47 6.23 9.73
CA PRO A 164 -3.83 7.61 10.05
C PRO A 164 -3.61 7.98 11.52
N VAL A 165 -3.76 7.02 12.44
CA VAL A 165 -3.52 7.23 13.88
C VAL A 165 -2.03 7.44 14.12
N LEU A 166 -1.19 6.59 13.52
CA LEU A 166 0.26 6.76 13.56
C LEU A 166 0.68 8.07 12.90
N ARG A 167 0.14 8.40 11.71
CA ARG A 167 0.37 9.69 11.02
C ARG A 167 0.00 10.89 11.89
N GLY A 168 -1.18 10.87 12.51
CA GLY A 168 -1.66 11.93 13.39
C GLY A 168 -0.74 12.18 14.57
N THR A 169 -0.13 11.10 15.08
CA THR A 169 0.78 11.14 16.23
C THR A 169 2.20 11.56 15.82
N LEU A 170 2.62 11.22 14.60
CA LEU A 170 3.93 11.53 14.00
C LEU A 170 3.92 12.80 13.12
N ARG A 171 2.91 13.67 13.29
CA ARG A 171 2.57 14.85 12.45
C ARG A 171 3.66 15.89 12.20
N GLN A 172 4.83 15.78 12.85
CA GLN A 172 5.95 16.68 12.57
C GLN A 172 6.70 16.32 11.26
N GLU A 173 6.36 15.21 10.61
CA GLU A 173 6.98 14.75 9.37
C GLU A 173 6.06 14.89 8.15
N ASP A 174 6.66 15.14 6.97
CA ASP A 174 5.96 15.25 5.69
C ASP A 174 5.00 14.06 5.46
N ASP A 175 3.72 14.39 5.41
CA ASP A 175 2.56 13.51 5.40
C ASP A 175 2.55 12.48 4.25
N THR A 176 3.34 12.71 3.19
CA THR A 176 3.45 11.78 2.04
C THR A 176 4.39 10.60 2.28
N GLY A 177 5.34 10.71 3.21
CA GLY A 177 6.31 9.65 3.52
C GLY A 177 5.69 8.48 4.30
N ILE A 178 4.81 8.76 5.26
CA ILE A 178 4.36 7.77 6.26
C ILE A 178 3.52 6.63 5.66
N ALA A 179 2.74 6.88 4.60
CA ALA A 179 1.99 5.80 3.94
C ALA A 179 2.94 4.82 3.23
N ARG A 180 4.04 5.32 2.66
CA ARG A 180 5.10 4.49 2.04
C ARG A 180 5.92 3.79 3.12
N PHE A 181 6.23 4.47 4.22
CA PHE A 181 6.85 3.88 5.40
C PHE A 181 6.10 2.63 5.88
N LEU A 182 4.78 2.69 6.05
CA LEU A 182 4.05 1.54 6.60
C LEU A 182 3.97 0.38 5.60
N ARG A 183 3.80 0.68 4.30
CA ARG A 183 3.95 -0.30 3.21
C ARG A 183 5.31 -1.00 3.26
N ASP A 184 6.36 -0.24 3.57
CA ASP A 184 7.75 -0.68 3.48
C ASP A 184 8.42 -0.86 4.84
N SER A 185 7.64 -0.98 5.91
CA SER A 185 8.14 -1.15 7.27
C SER A 185 9.03 -2.39 7.38
N SER A 186 8.68 -3.44 6.63
CA SER A 186 9.49 -4.66 6.48
C SER A 186 10.87 -4.39 5.86
N VAL A 187 10.96 -3.48 4.88
CA VAL A 187 12.24 -3.09 4.25
C VAL A 187 13.08 -2.25 5.19
N VAL A 188 12.47 -1.30 5.89
CA VAL A 188 13.17 -0.46 6.86
C VAL A 188 13.75 -1.32 7.99
N GLN A 189 12.93 -2.21 8.57
CA GLN A 189 13.38 -3.15 9.60
C GLN A 189 14.46 -4.10 9.06
N TRP A 190 14.29 -4.64 7.85
CA TRP A 190 15.27 -5.52 7.22
C TRP A 190 16.62 -4.84 6.99
N LEU A 191 16.64 -3.59 6.52
CA LEU A 191 17.88 -2.81 6.34
C LEU A 191 18.57 -2.52 7.67
N HIS A 192 17.78 -2.14 8.69
CA HIS A 192 18.30 -1.96 10.04
C HIS A 192 18.98 -3.25 10.55
N ASN A 193 18.33 -4.40 10.41
CA ASN A 193 18.89 -5.69 10.80
C ASN A 193 20.16 -6.04 9.98
N CYS A 194 20.16 -5.78 8.67
CA CYS A 194 21.36 -6.02 7.84
C CYS A 194 22.56 -5.24 8.37
N ARG A 195 22.37 -3.99 8.81
CA ARG A 195 23.45 -3.18 9.38
C ARG A 195 23.95 -3.72 10.72
N GLU A 196 23.04 -4.09 11.61
CA GLU A 196 23.40 -4.71 12.90
C GLU A 196 24.15 -6.04 12.72
N GLU A 197 23.79 -6.80 11.68
CA GLU A 197 24.41 -8.08 11.33
C GLU A 197 25.68 -7.94 10.47
N GLY A 198 26.04 -6.73 10.05
CA GLY A 198 27.17 -6.48 9.14
C GLY A 198 27.01 -7.09 7.74
N ARG A 199 25.77 -7.18 7.25
CA ARG A 199 25.42 -7.63 5.89
C ARG A 199 25.37 -6.45 4.93
N ASP A 200 25.86 -6.68 3.71
CA ASP A 200 25.67 -5.72 2.62
C ASP A 200 24.21 -5.76 2.15
N ALA A 201 23.66 -4.61 1.77
CA ALA A 201 22.33 -4.48 1.20
C ALA A 201 22.37 -3.74 -0.14
N ARG A 202 21.60 -4.23 -1.12
CA ARG A 202 21.47 -3.61 -2.43
C ARG A 202 20.05 -3.64 -2.97
N LEU A 203 19.80 -2.76 -3.92
CA LEU A 203 18.67 -2.77 -4.83
C LEU A 203 19.15 -3.22 -6.21
N MET A 204 18.52 -4.26 -6.75
CA MET A 204 18.61 -4.58 -8.17
C MET A 204 17.34 -4.09 -8.85
N VAL A 205 17.46 -3.18 -9.81
CA VAL A 205 16.31 -2.64 -10.55
C VAL A 205 16.38 -3.12 -11.98
N VAL A 206 15.27 -3.71 -12.42
CA VAL A 206 15.12 -4.24 -13.77
C VAL A 206 14.03 -3.44 -14.47
N LYS A 207 14.43 -2.64 -15.46
CA LYS A 207 13.54 -1.85 -16.31
C LYS A 207 13.29 -2.61 -17.61
N TRP A 208 12.01 -2.87 -17.91
CA TRP A 208 11.61 -3.49 -19.16
C TRP A 208 11.16 -2.42 -20.16
N MET A 209 11.94 -2.22 -21.22
CA MET A 209 11.68 -1.18 -22.23
C MET A 209 10.30 -1.32 -22.88
N SER A 210 9.89 -2.56 -23.18
CA SER A 210 8.65 -2.84 -23.92
C SER A 210 7.40 -2.97 -23.04
N LYS A 211 7.52 -2.97 -21.70
CA LYS A 211 6.43 -3.40 -20.80
C LYS A 211 5.97 -2.35 -19.77
N MET A 212 6.53 -1.14 -19.80
CA MET A 212 6.32 -0.11 -18.74
C MET A 212 6.39 -0.69 -17.32
N ARG A 213 7.22 -1.72 -17.14
CA ARG A 213 7.30 -2.50 -15.92
C ARG A 213 8.68 -2.30 -15.33
N THR A 214 8.71 -1.93 -14.06
CA THR A 214 9.93 -1.92 -13.27
C THR A 214 9.82 -2.95 -12.15
N GLU A 215 10.82 -3.81 -12.08
CA GLU A 215 10.97 -4.80 -11.02
C GLU A 215 12.12 -4.38 -10.12
N VAL A 216 11.88 -4.42 -8.82
CA VAL A 216 12.83 -3.98 -7.80
C VAL A 216 13.05 -5.13 -6.84
N TYR A 217 14.29 -5.56 -6.71
CA TYR A 217 14.67 -6.66 -5.81
C TYR A 217 15.56 -6.10 -4.70
N PHE A 218 15.08 -6.21 -3.47
CA PHE A 218 15.84 -5.95 -2.27
C PHE A 218 16.64 -7.19 -1.92
N GLN A 219 17.97 -7.05 -1.90
CA GLN A 219 18.88 -8.18 -1.69
C GLN A 219 19.89 -7.86 -0.59
N SER A 220 20.29 -8.86 0.18
CA SER A 220 21.40 -8.74 1.11
C SER A 220 22.38 -9.88 0.97
N LYS A 221 23.62 -9.63 1.42
CA LYS A 221 24.72 -10.58 1.34
C LYS A 221 25.48 -10.57 2.66
N ALA A 222 25.67 -11.74 3.26
CA ALA A 222 26.59 -11.90 4.38
C ALA A 222 28.05 -11.79 3.89
N PRO A 223 29.02 -11.43 4.75
CA PRO A 223 30.42 -11.20 4.32
C PRO A 223 31.03 -12.30 3.42
N GLU A 224 30.67 -13.56 3.66
CA GLU A 224 31.13 -14.73 2.90
C GLU A 224 29.99 -15.49 2.18
N GLY A 225 28.83 -14.85 2.01
CA GLY A 225 27.62 -15.47 1.45
C GLY A 225 27.33 -15.11 -0.01
N GLU A 226 26.21 -15.62 -0.53
CA GLU A 226 25.64 -15.16 -1.80
C GLU A 226 24.58 -14.08 -1.58
N TRP A 227 24.19 -13.40 -2.66
CA TRP A 227 23.09 -12.44 -2.62
C TRP A 227 21.75 -13.16 -2.49
N GLU A 228 21.05 -12.89 -1.40
CA GLU A 228 19.72 -13.44 -1.13
C GLU A 228 18.66 -12.37 -1.33
N SER A 229 17.53 -12.75 -1.93
CA SER A 229 16.40 -11.82 -2.12
C SER A 229 15.50 -11.80 -0.90
N PHE A 230 15.28 -10.61 -0.36
CA PHE A 230 14.33 -10.35 0.71
C PHE A 230 12.96 -9.96 0.14
N ARG A 231 12.89 -8.93 -0.71
CA ARG A 231 11.60 -8.45 -1.22
C ARG A 231 11.66 -8.20 -2.71
N THR A 232 10.59 -8.59 -3.41
CA THR A 232 10.34 -8.18 -4.79
C THR A 232 9.22 -7.15 -4.84
N HIS A 233 9.43 -6.04 -5.54
CA HIS A 233 8.43 -5.00 -5.75
C HIS A 233 8.25 -4.76 -7.25
N TRP A 234 7.04 -4.98 -7.74
CA TRP A 234 6.67 -4.71 -9.12
C TRP A 234 5.78 -3.48 -9.19
N GLN A 235 6.09 -2.59 -10.11
CA GLN A 235 5.27 -1.40 -10.32
C GLN A 235 5.15 -1.06 -11.80
N PHE A 236 3.91 -0.85 -12.23
CA PHE A 236 3.63 -0.31 -13.55
C PHE A 236 3.98 1.19 -13.58
N SER A 237 4.74 1.60 -14.59
CA SER A 237 5.16 2.99 -14.81
C SER A 237 5.75 3.64 -13.56
N MET A 238 6.71 2.96 -12.92
CA MET A 238 7.40 3.48 -11.73
C MET A 238 8.12 4.79 -12.05
N GLY A 239 7.95 5.81 -11.21
CA GLY A 239 8.71 7.06 -11.30
C GLY A 239 10.12 6.92 -10.71
N GLY A 240 10.77 8.04 -10.40
CA GLY A 240 12.11 8.05 -9.79
C GLY A 240 12.16 7.30 -8.45
N LEU A 241 13.32 6.72 -8.13
CA LEU A 241 13.48 5.83 -6.98
C LEU A 241 13.27 6.55 -5.64
N SER A 242 13.82 7.74 -5.45
CA SER A 242 13.58 8.56 -4.25
C SER A 242 12.10 8.89 -4.02
N SER A 243 11.31 9.06 -5.08
CA SER A 243 9.87 9.25 -4.94
C SER A 243 9.17 7.94 -4.52
N THR A 244 9.66 6.80 -4.99
CA THR A 244 9.05 5.49 -4.74
C THR A 244 9.42 4.94 -3.36
N PHE A 245 10.68 5.14 -2.94
CA PHE A 245 11.27 4.70 -1.68
C PHE A 245 11.98 5.89 -0.99
N PRO A 246 11.22 6.85 -0.42
CA PRO A 246 11.75 8.11 0.12
C PRO A 246 12.61 7.96 1.38
N TYR A 247 12.73 6.75 1.92
CA TYR A 247 13.49 6.41 3.12
C TYR A 247 14.87 5.82 2.82
N LEU A 248 15.19 5.66 1.53
CA LEU A 248 16.46 5.09 1.10
C LEU A 248 17.41 6.18 0.61
N ALA A 249 18.68 5.97 0.89
CA ALA A 249 19.79 6.54 0.14
C ALA A 249 20.25 5.51 -0.90
N PHE A 250 20.56 5.99 -2.11
CA PHE A 250 21.01 5.15 -3.21
C PHE A 250 22.43 5.54 -3.62
N THR A 251 23.27 4.52 -3.74
CA THR A 251 24.63 4.65 -4.27
C THR A 251 24.75 3.71 -5.47
N PRO A 252 24.65 4.23 -6.71
CA PRO A 252 24.74 3.39 -7.89
C PRO A 252 26.15 2.85 -8.10
N ALA A 253 26.27 1.68 -8.74
CA ALA A 253 27.57 1.19 -9.19
C ALA A 253 28.19 2.15 -10.23
N LEU A 254 27.38 2.58 -11.20
CA LEU A 254 27.72 3.61 -12.18
C LEU A 254 26.77 4.80 -12.03
N GLU A 255 27.33 5.95 -11.66
CA GLU A 255 26.59 7.20 -11.54
C GLU A 255 26.64 7.97 -12.86
N ALA A 256 25.48 8.42 -13.34
CA ALA A 256 25.37 9.28 -14.52
C ALA A 256 24.93 10.68 -14.12
N MET A 257 25.64 11.69 -14.65
CA MET A 257 25.37 13.10 -14.42
C MET A 257 25.10 13.81 -15.74
N PRO A 258 24.03 14.63 -15.85
CA PRO A 258 23.76 15.36 -17.08
C PRO A 258 24.88 16.36 -17.36
N VAL A 259 25.35 16.37 -18.61
CA VAL A 259 26.37 17.30 -19.10
C VAL A 259 25.77 18.08 -20.27
N ARG A 260 25.95 19.39 -20.24
CA ARG A 260 25.51 20.29 -21.30
C ARG A 260 26.68 21.10 -21.81
N TRP A 261 26.90 21.05 -23.11
CA TRP A 261 27.91 21.86 -23.78
C TRP A 261 27.30 22.54 -25.01
N SER A 262 27.99 23.57 -25.50
CA SER A 262 27.60 24.29 -26.69
C SER A 262 28.74 24.31 -27.69
N GLU A 263 28.43 24.06 -28.95
CA GLU A 263 29.34 24.23 -30.06
C GLU A 263 28.91 25.46 -30.86
N THR A 264 29.88 26.20 -31.40
CA THR A 264 29.59 27.30 -32.31
C THR A 264 29.69 26.76 -33.72
N ASP A 265 28.60 26.85 -34.46
CA ASP A 265 28.52 26.46 -35.86
C ASP A 265 28.18 27.69 -36.71
N GLU A 266 28.41 27.62 -38.02
CA GLU A 266 28.11 28.70 -38.96
C GLU A 266 26.91 28.32 -39.82
N ASP A 267 25.95 29.24 -39.96
CA ASP A 267 24.86 29.04 -40.92
C ASP A 267 25.39 29.11 -42.37
N PHE A 268 24.52 28.83 -43.34
CA PHE A 268 24.88 28.90 -44.77
C PHE A 268 25.34 30.30 -45.24
N GLY A 269 25.17 31.35 -44.43
CA GLY A 269 25.61 32.71 -44.67
C GLY A 269 26.88 33.10 -43.90
N GLY A 270 27.50 32.19 -43.14
CA GLY A 270 28.66 32.46 -42.30
C GLY A 270 28.32 33.21 -41.01
N ILE A 271 27.05 33.20 -40.58
CA ILE A 271 26.63 33.79 -39.31
C ILE A 271 26.79 32.73 -38.21
N PRO A 272 27.60 32.99 -37.18
CA PRO A 272 27.78 32.03 -36.09
C PRO A 272 26.51 31.89 -35.27
N PHE A 273 26.13 30.66 -34.95
CA PHE A 273 25.07 30.31 -34.01
C PHE A 273 25.54 29.22 -33.04
N GLN A 274 24.87 29.09 -31.90
CA GLN A 274 25.18 28.07 -30.90
C GLN A 274 24.27 26.86 -31.05
N VAL A 275 24.88 25.69 -31.18
CA VAL A 275 24.19 24.40 -31.03
C VAL A 275 24.42 23.93 -29.60
N TRP A 276 23.34 23.66 -28.88
CA TRP A 276 23.41 23.10 -27.53
C TRP A 276 23.25 21.59 -27.60
N HIS A 277 24.16 20.89 -26.93
CA HIS A 277 24.16 19.44 -26.80
C HIS A 277 23.92 19.08 -25.34
N GLU A 278 23.10 18.07 -25.12
CA GLU A 278 22.82 17.49 -23.80
C GLU A 278 23.17 16.01 -23.88
N SER A 279 24.04 15.55 -22.99
CA SER A 279 24.39 14.13 -22.80
C SER A 279 24.62 13.91 -21.31
N PHE A 280 25.39 12.90 -20.95
CA PHE A 280 25.74 12.59 -19.58
C PHE A 280 27.13 11.95 -19.51
N SER A 281 27.82 12.22 -18.42
CA SER A 281 29.06 11.53 -18.04
C SER A 281 28.72 10.37 -17.13
N VAL A 282 29.43 9.25 -17.26
CA VAL A 282 29.25 8.08 -16.38
C VAL A 282 30.51 7.87 -15.56
N THR A 283 30.37 7.74 -14.25
CA THR A 283 31.47 7.53 -13.30
C THR A 283 31.27 6.22 -12.54
N ASP A 284 32.31 5.39 -12.46
CA ASP A 284 32.32 4.23 -11.57
C ASP A 284 32.48 4.72 -10.12
N THR A 285 31.47 4.49 -9.29
CA THR A 285 31.45 4.99 -7.91
C THR A 285 32.50 4.31 -7.02
N SER A 286 32.98 3.12 -7.39
CA SER A 286 33.96 2.37 -6.62
C SER A 286 35.40 2.85 -6.86
N THR A 287 35.72 3.29 -8.08
CA THR A 287 37.06 3.78 -8.44
C THR A 287 37.14 5.30 -8.53
N GLY A 288 36.01 5.95 -8.81
CA GLY A 288 35.94 7.38 -9.12
C GLY A 288 36.33 7.71 -10.57
N ASP A 289 36.53 6.69 -11.42
CA ASP A 289 36.95 6.88 -12.80
C ASP A 289 35.74 7.20 -13.68
N GLU A 290 35.89 8.20 -14.54
CA GLU A 290 34.94 8.49 -15.61
C GLU A 290 35.14 7.46 -16.74
N LEU A 291 34.04 6.86 -17.18
CA LEU A 291 34.04 5.96 -18.33
C LEU A 291 34.12 6.79 -19.60
N ASP A 292 35.07 6.44 -20.46
CA ASP A 292 35.24 7.01 -21.79
C ASP A 292 34.52 6.10 -22.80
N ASP A 293 33.28 6.46 -23.13
CA ASP A 293 32.49 5.82 -24.18
C ASP A 293 32.01 6.88 -25.18
N GLU A 294 32.09 6.56 -26.47
CA GLU A 294 31.76 7.48 -27.55
C GLU A 294 30.25 7.76 -27.62
N GLU A 295 29.41 6.84 -27.12
CA GLU A 295 27.95 6.99 -27.13
C GLU A 295 27.28 6.25 -25.96
N PHE A 296 26.91 6.99 -24.93
CA PHE A 296 26.05 6.44 -23.88
C PHE A 296 24.57 6.51 -24.28
N ASP A 297 23.82 5.43 -24.02
CA ASP A 297 22.40 5.34 -24.33
C ASP A 297 21.54 5.88 -23.18
N GLY A 298 20.76 6.94 -23.44
CA GLY A 298 19.84 7.51 -22.46
C GLY A 298 18.75 6.54 -21.98
N GLU A 299 18.46 5.48 -22.72
CA GLU A 299 17.55 4.42 -22.29
C GLU A 299 18.06 3.71 -21.03
N CYS A 300 19.39 3.59 -20.89
CA CYS A 300 20.09 2.98 -19.77
C CYS A 300 20.10 3.84 -18.49
N LEU A 301 19.42 4.99 -18.47
CA LEU A 301 19.31 5.84 -17.29
C LEU A 301 18.13 5.41 -16.39
N LEU A 302 18.39 5.44 -15.08
CA LEU A 302 17.40 5.32 -14.02
C LEU A 302 17.50 6.52 -13.07
N ASP A 303 16.41 7.26 -12.96
CA ASP A 303 16.29 8.43 -12.08
C ASP A 303 16.32 8.02 -10.59
N LEU A 304 17.36 8.47 -9.90
CA LEU A 304 17.51 8.30 -8.44
C LEU A 304 16.83 9.44 -7.66
N GLY A 305 16.51 10.55 -8.33
CA GLY A 305 16.05 11.82 -7.78
C GLY A 305 17.15 12.87 -7.67
N ASN A 306 16.75 14.13 -7.46
CA ASN A 306 17.65 15.27 -7.34
C ASN A 306 18.66 15.37 -8.49
N GLU A 307 18.20 15.12 -9.72
CA GLU A 307 19.02 15.18 -10.96
C GLU A 307 20.20 14.18 -10.98
N ARG A 308 20.14 13.13 -10.15
CA ARG A 308 21.12 12.03 -10.14
C ARG A 308 20.56 10.80 -10.84
N TYR A 309 21.39 10.14 -11.63
CA TYR A 309 20.99 8.96 -12.38
C TYR A 309 21.93 7.79 -12.13
N SER A 310 21.40 6.58 -12.22
CA SER A 310 22.21 5.37 -12.37
C SER A 310 22.29 5.02 -13.85
N TYR A 311 23.47 4.62 -14.31
CA TYR A 311 23.65 3.97 -15.61
C TYR A 311 23.59 2.46 -15.46
N GLY A 312 22.77 1.79 -16.28
CA GLY A 312 22.49 0.36 -16.18
C GLY A 312 23.06 -0.46 -17.34
N ASP A 313 23.17 -1.77 -17.13
CA ASP A 313 23.63 -2.73 -18.15
C ASP A 313 22.46 -3.12 -19.06
N MET A 314 22.57 -2.85 -20.37
CA MET A 314 21.57 -3.28 -21.35
C MET A 314 21.71 -4.78 -21.65
N GLY A 315 20.70 -5.55 -21.25
CA GLY A 315 20.57 -6.98 -21.52
C GLY A 315 19.65 -7.25 -22.71
N GLY A 316 20.23 -7.67 -23.84
CA GLY A 316 19.48 -8.21 -24.98
C GLY A 316 18.51 -7.23 -25.65
N GLY A 317 18.68 -5.91 -25.46
CA GLY A 317 17.85 -4.86 -26.05
C GLY A 317 16.41 -4.79 -25.52
N GLU A 318 16.09 -5.50 -24.43
CA GLU A 318 14.74 -5.51 -23.84
C GLU A 318 14.73 -5.08 -22.37
N MET A 319 15.84 -5.32 -21.67
CA MET A 319 15.94 -5.21 -20.23
C MET A 319 17.18 -4.41 -19.85
N ILE A 320 17.05 -3.50 -18.90
CA ILE A 320 18.17 -2.73 -18.34
C ILE A 320 18.24 -3.03 -16.85
N GLU A 321 19.42 -3.46 -16.40
CA GLU A 321 19.68 -3.80 -15.00
C GLU A 321 20.53 -2.72 -14.31
N HIS A 322 20.07 -2.24 -13.17
CA HIS A 322 20.82 -1.33 -12.30
C HIS A 322 21.11 -2.01 -10.97
N ARG A 323 22.33 -1.81 -10.47
CA ARG A 323 22.77 -2.29 -9.15
C ARG A 323 23.12 -1.08 -8.28
N LEU A 324 22.41 -0.95 -7.17
CA LEU A 324 22.53 0.19 -6.26
C LEU A 324 22.80 -0.35 -4.87
N ALA A 325 23.91 0.05 -4.23
CA ALA A 325 24.00 -0.09 -2.78
C ALA A 325 22.93 0.81 -2.14
N ILE A 326 22.32 0.32 -1.06
CA ILE A 326 21.24 1.04 -0.37
C ILE A 326 21.53 1.15 1.12
N ASP A 327 21.13 2.28 1.67
CA ASP A 327 21.13 2.52 3.10
C ASP A 327 19.88 3.30 3.51
N LEU A 328 19.57 3.34 4.80
CA LEU A 328 18.57 4.24 5.35
C LEU A 328 19.10 5.68 5.29
N ASN A 329 18.31 6.58 4.70
CA ASN A 329 18.58 8.01 4.80
C ASN A 329 18.10 8.55 6.17
N GLU A 330 18.23 9.85 6.41
CA GLU A 330 17.79 10.46 7.68
C GLU A 330 16.32 10.13 8.03
N THR A 331 15.43 10.12 7.03
CA THR A 331 14.03 9.76 7.23
C THR A 331 13.88 8.28 7.56
N GLY A 332 14.59 7.40 6.84
CA GLY A 332 14.61 5.96 7.09
C GLY A 332 15.13 5.60 8.49
N GLU A 333 16.16 6.29 8.98
CA GLU A 333 16.72 6.08 10.32
C GLU A 333 15.74 6.46 11.43
N ARG A 334 15.09 7.63 11.30
CA ARG A 334 14.04 8.05 12.25
C ARG A 334 12.89 7.05 12.28
N TRP A 335 12.53 6.52 11.12
CA TRP A 335 11.52 5.50 10.95
C TRP A 335 11.90 4.16 11.56
N ALA A 336 13.14 3.70 11.38
CA ALA A 336 13.65 2.49 12.04
C ALA A 336 13.60 2.62 13.58
N ALA A 337 14.05 3.76 14.12
CA ALA A 337 13.95 4.03 15.56
C ALA A 337 12.49 4.05 16.05
N THR A 338 11.58 4.61 15.27
CA THR A 338 10.14 4.61 15.59
C THR A 338 9.55 3.19 15.55
N LEU A 339 9.93 2.37 14.56
CA LEU A 339 9.50 0.97 14.48
C LEU A 339 9.93 0.19 15.71
N GLN A 340 11.18 0.35 16.15
CA GLN A 340 11.68 -0.33 17.35
C GLN A 340 10.81 -0.02 18.57
N VAL A 341 10.53 1.26 18.83
CA VAL A 341 9.67 1.67 19.96
C VAL A 341 8.27 1.06 19.84
N LEU A 342 7.68 1.07 18.64
CA LEU A 342 6.32 0.54 18.43
C LEU A 342 6.27 -1.00 18.52
N VAL A 343 7.34 -1.69 18.15
CA VAL A 343 7.47 -3.15 18.30
C VAL A 343 7.69 -3.52 19.76
N GLU A 344 8.60 -2.84 20.46
CA GLU A 344 8.86 -3.05 21.90
C GLU A 344 7.63 -2.75 22.76
N ALA A 345 6.85 -1.75 22.39
CA ALA A 345 5.59 -1.40 23.06
C ALA A 345 4.42 -2.32 22.69
N GLU A 346 4.64 -3.35 21.85
CA GLU A 346 3.59 -4.24 21.33
C GLU A 346 2.43 -3.43 20.70
N VAL A 347 2.74 -2.36 19.99
CA VAL A 347 1.75 -1.58 19.22
C VAL A 347 1.66 -2.09 17.79
N MET A 348 2.79 -2.58 17.26
CA MET A 348 2.88 -3.17 15.93
C MET A 348 3.83 -4.37 15.92
N SER A 349 3.72 -5.19 14.89
CA SER A 349 4.66 -6.25 14.55
C SER A 349 5.10 -6.02 13.11
N VAL A 350 6.37 -6.25 12.79
CA VAL A 350 6.89 -6.14 11.42
C VAL A 350 7.46 -7.49 10.99
N GLU A 351 6.88 -8.09 9.96
CA GLU A 351 7.40 -9.34 9.40
C GLU A 351 8.55 -9.01 8.44
N THR A 352 9.70 -9.67 8.65
CA THR A 352 10.89 -9.58 7.79
C THR A 352 11.13 -10.88 7.00
N GLU A 353 10.07 -11.68 6.80
CA GLU A 353 10.14 -12.82 5.89
C GLU A 353 10.13 -12.38 4.42
N PRO A 354 10.76 -13.16 3.52
CA PRO A 354 10.75 -12.82 2.11
C PRO A 354 9.35 -12.76 1.49
N HIS A 355 9.05 -11.68 0.76
CA HIS A 355 7.71 -11.45 0.21
C HIS A 355 7.72 -10.67 -1.11
N MET A 356 6.56 -10.63 -1.78
CA MET A 356 6.35 -9.92 -3.04
C MET A 356 5.20 -8.91 -2.94
N ILE A 357 5.40 -7.73 -3.52
CA ILE A 357 4.39 -6.69 -3.67
C ILE A 357 4.25 -6.35 -5.15
N SER A 358 2.99 -6.28 -5.62
CA SER A 358 2.65 -5.87 -6.99
C SER A 358 1.70 -4.68 -6.96
N VAL A 359 2.15 -3.56 -7.52
CA VAL A 359 1.38 -2.32 -7.68
C VAL A 359 0.95 -2.21 -9.14
N ALA A 360 -0.07 -2.99 -9.50
CA ALA A 360 -0.71 -2.97 -10.82
C ALA A 360 -2.09 -2.28 -10.74
N PRO A 361 -2.47 -1.45 -11.73
CA PRO A 361 -3.64 -0.56 -11.62
C PRO A 361 -5.00 -1.26 -11.50
N TRP A 362 -5.09 -2.57 -11.76
CA TRP A 362 -6.32 -3.36 -11.71
C TRP A 362 -6.59 -4.10 -10.38
N HIS A 363 -5.75 -3.94 -9.35
CA HIS A 363 -5.89 -4.68 -8.07
C HIS A 363 -6.50 -3.87 -6.91
N ALA A 364 -6.99 -2.65 -7.14
CA ALA A 364 -7.52 -1.81 -6.07
C ALA A 364 -8.94 -2.28 -5.62
N ARG A 365 -9.03 -2.92 -4.45
CA ARG A 365 -10.32 -3.14 -3.76
C ARG A 365 -10.82 -1.81 -3.15
N ASP A 366 -12.14 -1.61 -3.16
CA ASP A 366 -12.84 -0.49 -2.52
C ASP A 366 -13.04 -0.69 -1.00
N VAL A 367 -12.16 -1.49 -0.41
CA VAL A 367 -11.32 -1.15 0.76
C VAL A 367 -11.70 0.09 1.55
#